data_AF-A0A5E8C5L9-F1
#
_entry.id   AF-A0A5E8C5L9-F1
#
_cell.length_a   1.000
_cell.length_b   1.000
_cell.length_c   1.000
_cell.angle_alpha   90.00
_cell.angle_beta   90.00
_cell.angle_gamma   90.00
#
_symmetry.space_group_name_H-M   'P 1'
#
loop_
_entity.id
_entity.type
_entity.pdbx_description
1 polymer ?
#
loop_
_entity_poly.entity_id
_entity_poly.type
_entity_poly.pdbx_seq_one_letter_code
_entity_poly.pdbx_strand_id
1 'polypeptide(L)'
;MQQARGYSTKDDATDPDGWSTSASVEDRRSVFVGRAAAAGSASEAQAKVLRLIDRDKRMRKATHQIIAWRVNSGGTLSSSSSSSSSSGSGSGSGSGSGSGSGSGSFNSNSDSSNKHNKAAKFAPAGHGTSPSSGTIEEHYDNGGEPPAGERVLGMLRGMGLVGVVVVVTRWYGGVKLGGDRFRHVTAAAQQALEAGGFFTKAKGKKK
;
A
#
# COMPACT_ATOMS: atom_id res chain seq x y z
N MET A 1 -7.38 29.49 -26.91
CA MET A 1 -6.53 28.29 -27.00
C MET A 1 -5.66 28.22 -25.75
N GLN A 2 -6.00 27.39 -24.77
CA GLN A 2 -5.23 27.24 -23.54
C GLN A 2 -4.52 25.90 -23.60
N GLN A 3 -3.19 25.94 -23.60
CA GLN A 3 -2.33 24.81 -23.94
C GLN A 3 -2.42 23.74 -22.84
N ALA A 4 -2.98 22.59 -23.21
CA ALA A 4 -2.78 21.35 -22.47
C ALA A 4 -1.28 21.05 -22.45
N ARG A 5 -0.63 21.22 -21.29
CA ARG A 5 0.73 20.73 -21.07
C ARG A 5 0.66 19.21 -21.13
N GLY A 6 0.99 18.67 -22.29
CA GLY A 6 1.04 17.23 -22.53
C GLY A 6 1.86 16.52 -21.46
N TYR A 7 1.26 15.49 -20.87
CA TYR A 7 2.01 14.46 -20.17
C TYR A 7 2.91 13.80 -21.21
N SER A 8 4.20 14.10 -21.14
CA SER A 8 5.21 13.49 -21.98
C SER A 8 5.26 11.99 -21.69
N THR A 9 4.70 11.19 -22.60
CA THR A 9 4.88 9.74 -22.73
C THR A 9 6.26 9.43 -23.30
N LYS A 10 7.30 9.93 -22.63
CA LYS A 10 8.68 9.49 -22.83
C LYS A 10 9.13 8.91 -21.52
N ASP A 11 8.93 7.61 -21.40
CA ASP A 11 9.99 6.63 -21.35
C ASP A 11 9.35 5.33 -20.81
N ASP A 12 9.33 4.29 -21.63
CA ASP A 12 9.28 2.87 -21.22
C ASP A 12 10.56 2.53 -20.40
N ALA A 13 10.93 3.40 -19.47
CA ALA A 13 11.93 3.15 -18.47
C ALA A 13 11.19 2.42 -17.36
N THR A 14 11.22 1.09 -17.42
CA THR A 14 11.02 0.24 -16.25
C THR A 14 11.84 0.88 -15.13
N ASP A 15 11.17 1.51 -14.16
CA ASP A 15 11.88 2.13 -13.04
C ASP A 15 12.75 1.02 -12.42
N PRO A 16 14.04 1.26 -12.11
CA PRO A 16 14.95 0.20 -11.66
C PRO A 16 14.44 -0.54 -10.42
N ASP A 17 13.58 0.10 -9.62
CA ASP A 17 12.95 -0.51 -8.44
C ASP A 17 11.60 -1.21 -8.74
N GLY A 18 11.17 -1.26 -10.00
CA GLY A 18 9.96 -1.95 -10.47
C GLY A 18 8.66 -1.18 -10.19
N TRP A 19 8.72 0.16 -10.14
CA TRP A 19 7.54 0.99 -9.91
C TRP A 19 6.68 1.12 -11.17
N SER A 20 5.42 0.74 -11.08
CA SER A 20 4.37 1.16 -11.99
C SER A 20 3.78 2.50 -11.54
N THR A 21 3.43 3.36 -12.49
CA THR A 21 2.85 4.69 -12.23
C THR A 21 1.48 4.79 -12.88
N SER A 22 0.50 5.36 -12.17
CA SER A 22 -0.83 5.61 -12.72
C SER A 22 -0.84 6.78 -13.70
N ALA A 23 -1.90 6.89 -14.50
CA ALA A 23 -2.23 8.18 -15.11
C ALA A 23 -2.46 9.23 -14.01
N SER A 24 -2.22 10.49 -14.34
CA SER A 24 -2.54 11.60 -13.44
C SER A 24 -4.04 11.81 -13.37
N VAL A 25 -4.58 11.85 -12.16
CA VAL A 25 -5.96 12.25 -11.91
C VAL A 25 -5.96 13.71 -11.49
N GLU A 26 -6.75 14.55 -12.17
CA GLU A 26 -6.84 15.98 -11.89
C GLU A 26 -8.26 16.36 -11.47
N ASP A 27 -8.39 17.13 -10.39
CA ASP A 27 -9.66 17.71 -9.93
C ASP A 27 -9.37 19.04 -9.24
N ARG A 28 -10.04 20.11 -9.69
CA ARG A 28 -9.89 21.47 -9.13
C ARG A 28 -8.43 21.86 -8.91
N ARG A 29 -7.60 21.58 -9.91
CA ARG A 29 -6.14 21.82 -9.97
C ARG A 29 -5.31 20.99 -8.98
N SER A 30 -5.94 20.15 -8.16
CA SER A 30 -5.23 19.12 -7.43
C SER A 30 -4.89 17.98 -8.38
N VAL A 31 -3.67 17.48 -8.25
CA VAL A 31 -3.15 16.38 -9.07
C VAL A 31 -2.86 15.20 -8.15
N PHE A 32 -3.26 14.00 -8.56
CA PHE A 32 -3.03 12.75 -7.86
C PHE A 32 -2.30 11.79 -8.79
N VAL A 33 -1.22 11.18 -8.30
CA VAL A 33 -0.47 10.14 -9.01
C VAL A 33 -0.22 8.99 -8.05
N GLY A 34 -0.66 7.80 -8.42
CA GLY A 34 -0.38 6.56 -7.72
C GLY A 34 0.87 5.89 -8.28
N ARG A 35 1.61 5.21 -7.42
CA ARG A 35 2.73 4.35 -7.76
C ARG A 35 2.61 3.04 -7.01
N ALA A 36 2.89 1.93 -7.67
CA ALA A 36 2.87 0.61 -7.04
C ALA A 36 4.13 -0.17 -7.40
N ALA A 37 4.64 -0.97 -6.48
CA ALA A 37 5.78 -1.86 -6.73
C ALA A 37 5.61 -3.16 -5.95
N ALA A 38 6.20 -4.23 -6.45
CA ALA A 38 6.27 -5.49 -5.71
C ALA A 38 7.19 -5.30 -4.50
N ALA A 39 6.84 -5.88 -3.35
CA ALA A 39 7.68 -5.89 -2.16
C ALA A 39 7.44 -7.19 -1.39
N GLY A 40 8.48 -8.00 -1.17
CA GLY A 40 8.36 -9.30 -0.50
C GLY A 40 8.29 -9.19 1.02
N SER A 41 8.79 -8.10 1.61
CA SER A 41 8.88 -7.88 3.06
C SER A 41 8.66 -6.42 3.44
N ALA A 42 8.42 -6.15 4.72
CA ALA A 42 8.20 -4.78 5.21
C ALA A 42 9.45 -3.91 5.11
N SER A 43 10.63 -4.47 5.40
CA SER A 43 11.90 -3.76 5.23
C SER A 43 12.14 -3.37 3.77
N GLU A 44 11.84 -4.27 2.83
CA GLU A 44 11.94 -3.98 1.39
C GLU A 44 10.94 -2.90 0.96
N ALA A 45 9.69 -2.98 1.41
CA ALA A 45 8.65 -2.00 1.12
C ALA A 45 9.06 -0.60 1.61
N GLN A 46 9.52 -0.50 2.86
CA GLN A 46 9.98 0.75 3.45
C GLN A 46 11.18 1.32 2.71
N ALA A 47 12.19 0.49 2.38
CA ALA A 47 13.37 0.92 1.65
C ALA A 47 13.00 1.47 0.25
N LYS A 48 12.07 0.81 -0.45
CA LYS A 48 11.57 1.27 -1.75
C LYS A 48 10.87 2.63 -1.65
N VAL A 49 10.02 2.82 -0.64
CA VAL A 49 9.33 4.11 -0.42
C VAL A 49 10.33 5.22 -0.15
N LEU A 50 11.31 4.98 0.73
CA LEU A 50 12.35 5.96 1.05
C LEU A 50 13.17 6.35 -0.18
N ARG A 51 13.62 5.37 -0.99
CA ARG A 51 14.34 5.63 -2.25
C ARG A 51 13.50 6.42 -3.24
N LEU A 52 12.22 6.10 -3.37
CA LEU A 52 11.30 6.81 -4.27
C LEU A 52 11.17 8.29 -3.88
N ILE A 53 11.00 8.58 -2.60
CA ILE A 53 10.92 9.96 -2.08
C ILE A 53 12.27 10.68 -2.23
N ASP A 54 13.38 9.97 -2.06
CA ASP A 54 14.71 10.54 -2.22
C ASP A 54 14.99 10.95 -3.68
N ARG A 55 14.71 10.05 -4.62
CA ARG A 55 15.02 10.24 -6.04
C ARG A 55 14.08 11.23 -6.72
N ASP A 56 12.78 11.17 -6.44
CA ASP A 56 11.81 12.06 -7.07
C ASP A 56 11.64 13.35 -6.26
N LYS A 57 12.38 14.39 -6.67
CA LYS A 57 12.28 15.73 -6.07
C LYS A 57 10.86 16.30 -6.09
N ARG A 58 9.97 15.83 -6.97
CA ARG A 58 8.56 16.26 -7.04
C ARG A 58 7.73 15.65 -5.91
N MET A 59 8.08 14.44 -5.46
CA MET A 59 7.48 13.81 -4.29
C MET A 59 7.77 14.59 -3.01
N ARG A 60 9.02 15.03 -2.82
CA ARG A 60 9.43 15.83 -1.64
C ARG A 60 8.65 17.13 -1.49
N LYS A 61 8.19 17.71 -2.61
CA LYS A 61 7.38 18.93 -2.65
C LYS A 61 5.87 18.66 -2.66
N ALA A 62 5.46 17.39 -2.63
CA ALA A 62 4.04 17.05 -2.60
C ALA A 62 3.43 17.49 -1.28
N THR A 63 2.15 17.83 -1.33
CA THR A 63 1.42 18.26 -0.13
C THR A 63 1.14 17.06 0.77
N HIS A 64 0.85 15.90 0.15
CA HIS A 64 0.51 14.69 0.88
C HIS A 64 1.08 13.45 0.16
N GLN A 65 1.64 12.54 0.95
CA GLN A 65 2.20 11.25 0.52
C GLN A 65 1.49 10.15 1.29
N ILE A 66 0.49 9.53 0.65
CA ILE A 66 -0.28 8.45 1.26
C ILE A 66 0.40 7.14 0.90
N ILE A 67 0.70 6.31 1.90
CA ILE A 67 1.44 5.07 1.69
C ILE A 67 0.63 3.90 2.26
N ALA A 68 0.64 2.75 1.60
CA ALA A 68 0.12 1.51 2.14
C ALA A 68 0.84 0.31 1.54
N TRP A 69 1.07 -0.74 2.34
CA TRP A 69 1.59 -2.01 1.83
C TRP A 69 1.01 -3.20 2.58
N ARG A 70 1.02 -4.34 1.90
CA ARG A 70 0.71 -5.67 2.45
C ARG A 70 1.77 -6.64 1.99
N VAL A 71 2.51 -7.24 2.89
CA VAL A 71 3.70 -8.05 2.59
C VAL A 71 3.74 -9.30 3.46
N ASN A 72 4.48 -10.31 3.02
CA ASN A 72 4.64 -11.53 3.82
C ASN A 72 5.72 -11.28 4.87
N SER A 73 5.37 -11.40 6.15
CA SER A 73 6.37 -11.62 7.19
C SER A 73 6.78 -13.09 7.06
N GLY A 74 8.01 -13.33 6.61
CA GLY A 74 8.55 -14.69 6.52
C GLY A 74 8.31 -15.40 7.85
N GLY A 75 7.46 -16.43 7.85
CA GLY A 75 7.23 -17.24 9.03
C GLY A 75 8.53 -17.90 9.39
N THR A 76 9.21 -17.43 10.42
CA THR A 76 10.18 -18.26 11.12
C THR A 76 9.37 -19.41 11.69
N LEU A 77 9.50 -20.59 11.08
CA LEU A 77 9.08 -21.82 11.73
C LEU A 77 9.80 -21.83 13.08
N SER A 78 9.03 -21.72 14.17
CA SER A 78 9.56 -21.84 15.53
C SER A 78 10.02 -23.28 15.72
N SER A 79 11.24 -23.59 15.26
CA SER A 79 12.01 -24.72 15.74
C SER A 79 12.59 -24.28 17.08
N SER A 80 11.95 -24.77 18.15
CA SER A 80 12.49 -24.75 19.50
C SER A 80 13.89 -25.37 19.51
N SER A 81 14.92 -24.53 19.57
CA SER A 81 16.25 -24.92 19.99
C SER A 81 16.86 -23.78 20.78
N SER A 82 16.93 -24.00 22.09
CA SER A 82 17.68 -23.23 23.07
C SER A 82 19.15 -23.05 22.65
N SER A 83 19.61 -21.81 22.56
CA SER A 83 21.01 -21.47 22.82
C SER A 83 21.15 -19.99 23.16
N SER A 84 21.71 -19.78 24.34
CA SER A 84 22.01 -18.53 25.03
C SER A 84 22.97 -17.60 24.29
N SER A 85 22.71 -16.30 24.32
CA SER A 85 23.76 -15.29 24.50
C SER A 85 23.19 -13.98 25.02
N SER A 86 23.73 -13.59 26.16
CA SER A 86 23.47 -12.41 26.98
C SER A 86 24.10 -11.12 26.44
N SER A 87 23.41 -10.00 26.63
CA SER A 87 23.99 -8.76 27.22
C SER A 87 22.88 -7.77 27.53
N GLY A 88 22.80 -7.35 28.79
CA GLY A 88 21.80 -6.40 29.27
C GLY A 88 22.27 -4.95 29.23
N SER A 89 21.36 -4.02 29.50
CA SER A 89 21.50 -2.91 30.46
C SER A 89 20.31 -1.95 30.38
N GLY A 90 19.75 -1.56 31.54
CA GLY A 90 19.29 -0.17 31.75
C GLY A 90 17.78 0.11 31.92
N SER A 91 17.30 -0.08 33.15
CA SER A 91 16.55 0.87 34.01
C SER A 91 15.51 1.85 33.42
N GLY A 92 14.27 1.81 33.96
CA GLY A 92 13.30 2.91 33.85
C GLY A 92 11.99 2.66 34.60
N SER A 93 11.89 3.24 35.79
CA SER A 93 10.75 3.22 36.72
C SER A 93 9.52 3.97 36.20
N GLY A 94 8.30 3.51 36.52
CA GLY A 94 7.08 4.27 36.24
C GLY A 94 5.80 3.63 36.79
N SER A 95 5.38 4.09 37.96
CA SER A 95 4.14 3.77 38.69
C SER A 95 2.90 4.31 37.96
N GLY A 96 1.74 3.64 38.07
CA GLY A 96 0.46 4.27 37.71
C GLY A 96 -0.74 3.36 37.52
N SER A 97 -1.46 3.09 38.62
CA SER A 97 -2.93 3.17 38.81
C SER A 97 -3.90 2.73 37.70
N GLY A 98 -4.85 1.86 38.08
CA GLY A 98 -5.90 1.32 37.21
C GLY A 98 -7.23 2.08 37.16
N SER A 99 -8.29 1.31 36.88
CA SER A 99 -9.71 1.66 36.60
C SER A 99 -9.96 1.94 35.10
N GLY A 100 -10.96 1.40 34.39
CA GLY A 100 -12.07 0.52 34.71
C GLY A 100 -13.07 0.58 33.53
N SER A 101 -13.68 -0.56 33.21
CA SER A 101 -15.03 -0.77 32.62
C SER A 101 -15.43 -0.11 31.29
N GLY A 102 -15.85 -0.94 30.33
CA GLY A 102 -16.59 -0.48 29.15
C GLY A 102 -16.91 -1.59 28.14
N SER A 103 -17.94 -2.38 28.43
CA SER A 103 -18.54 -3.42 27.60
C SER A 103 -18.99 -2.94 26.21
N GLY A 104 -18.79 -3.78 25.19
CA GLY A 104 -19.38 -3.59 23.86
C GLY A 104 -19.32 -4.86 23.03
N SER A 105 -20.18 -5.84 23.36
CA SER A 105 -20.50 -6.99 22.51
C SER A 105 -21.12 -6.55 21.20
N PHE A 106 -20.60 -7.04 20.07
CA PHE A 106 -21.41 -7.32 18.90
C PHE A 106 -20.88 -8.58 18.21
N ASN A 107 -21.64 -9.64 18.40
CA ASN A 107 -21.55 -10.89 17.67
C ASN A 107 -22.36 -10.73 16.38
N SER A 108 -21.79 -11.07 15.23
CA SER A 108 -22.57 -11.45 14.06
C SER A 108 -21.77 -12.39 13.18
N ASN A 109 -22.09 -13.66 13.36
CA ASN A 109 -21.77 -14.76 12.49
C ASN A 109 -22.64 -14.62 11.23
N SER A 110 -22.07 -14.66 10.03
CA SER A 110 -22.78 -15.22 8.88
C SER A 110 -21.80 -15.83 7.88
N ASP A 111 -21.86 -17.15 7.89
CA ASP A 111 -21.46 -18.08 6.87
C ASP A 111 -21.93 -17.65 5.47
N SER A 112 -21.03 -17.68 4.49
CA SER A 112 -21.38 -17.99 3.09
C SER A 112 -20.13 -18.35 2.29
N SER A 113 -19.86 -19.65 2.28
CA SER A 113 -19.54 -20.44 1.08
C SER A 113 -18.66 -19.82 -0.03
N ASN A 114 -17.41 -20.30 -0.01
CA ASN A 114 -16.49 -20.54 -1.12
C ASN A 114 -17.15 -20.72 -2.51
N LYS A 115 -16.67 -19.98 -3.53
CA LYS A 115 -16.29 -20.57 -4.84
C LYS A 115 -15.69 -19.54 -5.82
N HIS A 116 -14.46 -19.87 -6.25
CA HIS A 116 -13.76 -19.44 -7.46
C HIS A 116 -13.13 -18.03 -7.48
N ASN A 117 -11.93 -17.90 -6.91
CA ASN A 117 -10.95 -16.94 -7.41
C ASN A 117 -9.71 -17.70 -7.84
N LYS A 118 -9.61 -17.95 -9.15
CA LYS A 118 -8.44 -18.56 -9.80
C LYS A 118 -7.29 -17.58 -9.64
N ALA A 119 -6.36 -17.87 -8.72
CA ALA A 119 -5.16 -17.09 -8.50
C ALA A 119 -4.40 -16.94 -9.83
N ALA A 120 -4.33 -15.70 -10.33
CA ALA A 120 -3.50 -15.37 -11.47
C ALA A 120 -2.04 -15.54 -11.04
N LYS A 121 -1.42 -16.53 -11.66
CA LYS A 121 -0.02 -16.93 -11.52
C LYS A 121 0.84 -15.79 -12.07
N PHE A 122 1.41 -14.97 -11.19
CA PHE A 122 2.51 -14.07 -11.55
C PHE A 122 3.71 -14.40 -10.67
N ALA A 123 4.64 -15.15 -11.25
CA ALA A 123 5.95 -15.39 -10.69
C ALA A 123 6.89 -14.29 -11.22
N PRO A 124 7.57 -13.51 -10.38
CA PRO A 124 8.81 -12.87 -10.81
C PRO A 124 9.88 -13.96 -10.94
N ALA A 125 10.63 -13.94 -12.04
CA ALA A 125 11.72 -14.87 -12.29
C ALA A 125 12.80 -14.75 -11.19
N GLY A 126 12.99 -15.82 -10.41
CA GLY A 126 14.07 -15.94 -9.43
C GLY A 126 13.66 -16.68 -8.16
N HIS A 127 14.02 -17.96 -8.08
CA HIS A 127 14.00 -18.85 -6.90
C HIS A 127 12.61 -19.20 -6.32
N GLY A 128 12.26 -20.49 -6.46
CA GLY A 128 11.02 -21.05 -5.96
C GLY A 128 10.98 -21.13 -4.44
N THR A 129 9.96 -20.50 -3.87
CA THR A 129 9.46 -20.85 -2.55
C THR A 129 7.94 -20.88 -2.65
N SER A 130 7.34 -22.06 -2.43
CA SER A 130 5.89 -22.23 -2.31
C SER A 130 5.30 -21.21 -1.32
N PRO A 131 4.03 -20.80 -1.46
CA PRO A 131 3.36 -19.94 -0.48
C PRO A 131 3.16 -20.75 0.81
N SER A 132 4.18 -20.77 1.67
CA SER A 132 3.98 -21.13 3.07
C SER A 132 3.01 -20.11 3.65
N SER A 133 2.07 -20.58 4.46
CA SER A 133 1.06 -19.77 5.15
C SER A 133 1.74 -18.77 6.10
N GLY A 134 2.30 -17.70 5.53
CA GLY A 134 3.04 -16.66 6.22
C GLY A 134 2.10 -15.63 6.81
N THR A 135 2.47 -15.09 7.97
CA THR A 135 1.78 -13.95 8.58
C THR A 135 1.86 -12.76 7.62
N ILE A 136 0.71 -12.16 7.29
CA ILE A 136 0.67 -10.95 6.47
C ILE A 136 0.95 -9.76 7.39
N GLU A 137 1.97 -9.00 7.07
CA GLU A 137 2.26 -7.71 7.70
C GLU A 137 1.65 -6.58 6.86
N GLU A 138 0.98 -5.65 7.52
CA GLU A 138 0.23 -4.58 6.91
C GLU A 138 0.58 -3.25 7.56
N HIS A 139 0.78 -2.22 6.76
CA HIS A 139 1.11 -0.89 7.26
C HIS A 139 0.55 0.18 6.33
N TYR A 140 0.26 1.36 6.89
CA TYR A 140 -0.16 2.53 6.13
C TYR A 140 0.33 3.83 6.76
N ASP A 141 0.47 4.86 5.94
CA ASP A 141 0.72 6.25 6.34
C ASP A 141 -0.30 7.16 5.64
N ASN A 142 -0.88 8.09 6.39
CA ASN A 142 -1.93 8.97 5.88
C ASN A 142 -1.39 10.19 5.11
N GLY A 143 -0.10 10.48 5.16
CA GLY A 143 0.49 11.67 4.54
C GLY A 143 -0.07 12.99 5.05
N GLY A 144 -0.57 13.01 6.29
CA GLY A 144 -1.32 14.14 6.86
C GLY A 144 -2.78 14.25 6.41
N GLU A 145 -3.34 13.25 5.71
CA GLU A 145 -4.75 13.20 5.27
C GLU A 145 -5.53 12.00 5.82
N PRO A 146 -5.77 11.87 7.14
CA PRO A 146 -6.61 10.78 7.64
C PRO A 146 -8.05 10.86 7.06
N PRO A 147 -8.71 9.71 6.73
CA PRO A 147 -8.23 8.32 6.79
C PRO A 147 -7.75 7.77 5.42
N ALA A 148 -6.94 8.53 4.66
CA ALA A 148 -6.55 8.13 3.30
C ALA A 148 -5.71 6.85 3.24
N GLY A 149 -4.74 6.68 4.13
CA GLY A 149 -3.86 5.50 4.16
C GLY A 149 -4.62 4.23 4.53
N GLU A 150 -5.48 4.32 5.54
CA GLU A 150 -6.38 3.22 5.92
C GLU A 150 -7.29 2.80 4.76
N ARG A 151 -7.82 3.77 4.02
CA ARG A 151 -8.69 3.50 2.86
C ARG A 151 -7.93 2.78 1.73
N VAL A 152 -6.67 3.14 1.49
CA VAL A 152 -5.82 2.43 0.51
C VAL A 152 -5.52 1.01 1.00
N LEU A 153 -5.20 0.84 2.28
CA LEU A 153 -4.95 -0.49 2.86
C LEU A 153 -6.20 -1.38 2.81
N GLY A 154 -7.37 -0.84 3.16
CA GLY A 154 -8.65 -1.54 3.10
C GLY A 154 -9.00 -2.01 1.68
N MET A 155 -8.65 -1.21 0.67
CA MET A 155 -8.76 -1.63 -0.73
C MET A 155 -7.81 -2.80 -1.06
N LEU A 156 -6.54 -2.74 -0.65
CA LEU A 156 -5.60 -3.84 -0.87
C LEU A 156 -6.08 -5.14 -0.20
N ARG A 157 -6.67 -5.03 1.00
CA ARG A 157 -7.33 -6.15 1.71
C ARG A 157 -8.49 -6.71 0.90
N GLY A 158 -9.41 -5.86 0.46
CA GLY A 158 -10.58 -6.26 -0.32
C GLY A 158 -10.23 -6.89 -1.67
N MET A 159 -9.10 -6.49 -2.27
CA MET A 159 -8.58 -7.08 -3.51
C MET A 159 -7.71 -8.33 -3.27
N GLY A 160 -7.44 -8.68 -2.01
CA GLY A 160 -6.59 -9.83 -1.67
C GLY A 160 -5.13 -9.68 -2.09
N LEU A 161 -4.67 -8.46 -2.37
CA LEU A 161 -3.31 -8.21 -2.86
C LEU A 161 -2.31 -8.22 -1.71
N VAL A 162 -1.27 -9.03 -1.85
CA VAL A 162 -0.14 -9.16 -0.91
C VAL A 162 1.15 -9.19 -1.72
N GLY A 163 2.24 -8.74 -1.12
CA GLY A 163 3.52 -8.58 -1.79
C GLY A 163 3.62 -7.27 -2.56
N VAL A 164 2.88 -6.23 -2.15
CA VAL A 164 2.79 -4.96 -2.89
C VAL A 164 2.86 -3.76 -1.95
N VAL A 165 3.54 -2.72 -2.42
CA VAL A 165 3.57 -1.38 -1.82
C VAL A 165 2.96 -0.37 -2.79
N VAL A 166 2.16 0.54 -2.25
CA VAL A 166 1.48 1.61 -2.99
C VAL A 166 1.79 2.95 -2.34
N VAL A 167 2.12 3.94 -3.17
CA VAL A 167 2.34 5.32 -2.77
C VAL A 167 1.46 6.21 -3.64
N VAL A 168 0.59 7.00 -3.04
CA VAL A 168 -0.21 8.01 -3.73
C VAL A 168 0.28 9.39 -3.33
N THR A 169 0.68 10.15 -4.33
CA THR A 169 1.13 11.52 -4.19
C THR A 169 0.01 12.47 -4.57
N ARG A 170 -0.26 13.46 -3.72
CA ARG A 170 -1.18 14.54 -4.02
C ARG A 170 -0.47 15.89 -3.98
N TRP A 171 -0.67 16.68 -5.04
CA TRP A 171 -0.32 18.10 -5.06
C TRP A 171 -1.58 18.94 -4.91
N TYR A 172 -1.59 19.86 -3.92
CA TYR A 172 -2.75 20.72 -3.65
C TYR A 172 -2.91 21.80 -4.73
N GLY A 173 -4.11 21.90 -5.29
CA GLY A 173 -4.44 22.86 -6.36
C GLY A 173 -4.87 24.25 -5.90
N GLY A 174 -4.97 24.49 -4.59
CA GLY A 174 -5.52 25.73 -4.03
C GLY A 174 -6.98 25.63 -3.58
N VAL A 175 -7.70 24.54 -3.90
CA VAL A 175 -9.11 24.34 -3.52
C VAL A 175 -9.30 23.10 -2.66
N LYS A 176 -10.00 23.22 -1.52
CA LYS A 176 -10.30 22.09 -0.64
C LYS A 176 -11.28 21.13 -1.32
N LEU A 177 -10.85 19.88 -1.53
CA LEU A 177 -11.66 18.88 -2.23
C LEU A 177 -12.72 18.18 -1.36
N GLY A 178 -12.65 18.31 -0.03
CA GLY A 178 -13.56 17.59 0.86
C GLY A 178 -13.40 16.08 0.72
N GLY A 179 -14.49 15.33 0.66
CA GLY A 179 -14.48 13.86 0.52
C GLY A 179 -13.96 13.34 -0.82
N ASP A 180 -14.03 14.14 -1.89
CA ASP A 180 -13.66 13.71 -3.24
C ASP A 180 -12.18 13.36 -3.36
N ARG A 181 -11.32 14.00 -2.56
CA ARG A 181 -9.88 13.68 -2.54
C ARG A 181 -9.62 12.20 -2.27
N PHE A 182 -10.42 11.59 -1.40
CA PHE A 182 -10.26 10.18 -1.06
C PHE A 182 -10.68 9.27 -2.22
N ARG A 183 -11.68 9.68 -3.03
CA ARG A 183 -12.07 8.96 -4.24
C ARG A 183 -10.93 8.96 -5.26
N HIS A 184 -10.28 10.10 -5.45
CA HIS A 184 -9.11 10.23 -6.34
C HIS A 184 -7.90 9.48 -5.83
N VAL A 185 -7.65 9.47 -4.52
CA VAL A 185 -6.57 8.66 -3.91
C VAL A 185 -6.78 7.18 -4.21
N THR A 186 -7.98 6.66 -3.97
CA THR A 186 -8.31 5.27 -4.27
C THR A 186 -8.19 4.98 -5.77
N ALA A 187 -8.70 5.86 -6.64
CA ALA A 187 -8.64 5.68 -8.08
C ALA A 187 -7.19 5.65 -8.62
N ALA A 188 -6.34 6.56 -8.16
CA ALA A 188 -4.93 6.62 -8.55
C ALA A 188 -4.16 5.37 -8.11
N ALA A 189 -4.41 4.88 -6.89
CA ALA A 189 -3.85 3.63 -6.39
C ALA A 189 -4.29 2.42 -7.24
N GLN A 190 -5.59 2.31 -7.58
CA GLN A 190 -6.08 1.23 -8.45
C GLN A 190 -5.43 1.26 -9.83
N GLN A 191 -5.31 2.44 -10.43
CA GLN A 191 -4.66 2.59 -11.74
C GLN A 191 -3.18 2.21 -11.70
N ALA A 192 -2.46 2.53 -10.63
CA ALA A 192 -1.06 2.13 -10.47
C ALA A 192 -0.91 0.60 -10.34
N LEU A 193 -1.81 -0.02 -9.56
CA LEU A 193 -1.84 -1.48 -9.39
C LEU A 193 -2.20 -2.20 -10.71
N GLU A 194 -3.12 -1.64 -11.49
CA GLU A 194 -3.50 -2.17 -12.80
C GLU A 194 -2.35 -2.02 -13.80
N ALA A 195 -1.68 -0.86 -13.82
CA ALA A 195 -0.52 -0.61 -14.67
C ALA A 195 0.66 -1.54 -14.33
N GLY A 196 0.80 -1.93 -13.06
CA GLY A 196 1.81 -2.90 -12.61
C GLY A 196 1.41 -4.36 -12.82
N GLY A 197 0.22 -4.64 -13.34
CA GLY A 197 -0.27 -6.00 -13.55
C GLY A 197 -0.55 -6.78 -12.26
N PHE A 198 -0.66 -6.09 -11.10
CA PHE A 198 -0.96 -6.73 -9.82
C PHE A 198 -2.38 -7.31 -9.77
N PHE A 199 -3.28 -6.75 -10.58
CA PHE A 199 -4.60 -7.33 -10.83
C PHE A 199 -5.05 -6.99 -12.25
N THR A 200 -6.03 -7.74 -12.75
CA THR A 200 -6.71 -7.42 -14.01
C THR A 200 -8.17 -7.12 -13.72
N LYS A 201 -8.68 -5.99 -14.21
CA LYS A 201 -10.11 -5.71 -14.14
C LYS A 201 -10.82 -6.55 -15.19
N ALA A 202 -11.73 -7.43 -14.78
CA ALA A 202 -12.56 -8.17 -15.73
C ALA A 202 -13.30 -7.15 -16.62
N LYS A 203 -13.04 -7.17 -17.94
CA LYS A 203 -13.79 -6.33 -18.88
C LYS A 203 -15.24 -6.83 -18.89
N GLY A 204 -16.14 -6.07 -18.26
CA GLY A 204 -17.57 -6.31 -18.36
C GLY A 204 -17.97 -6.31 -19.84
N LYS A 205 -18.52 -7.43 -20.31
CA LYS A 205 -19.21 -7.48 -21.62
C LYS A 205 -20.26 -6.38 -21.60
N LYS A 206 -20.10 -5.34 -22.42
CA LYS A 206 -21.24 -4.53 -22.86
C LYS A 206 -22.18 -5.51 -23.58
N LYS A 207 -23.35 -5.74 -22.98
CA LYS A 207 -24.47 -6.42 -23.64
C LYS A 207 -25.23 -5.38 -24.46
#